data_AF-A0A940P1P3-F1
#
_entry.id   AF-A0A940P1P3-F1
#
_cell.length_a   1.000
_cell.length_b   1.000
_cell.length_c   1.000
_cell.angle_alpha   90.00
_cell.angle_beta   90.00
_cell.angle_gamma   90.00
#
_symmetry.space_group_name_H-M   'P 1'
#
loop_
_entity.id
_entity.type
_entity.pdbx_description
1 polymer ?
#
loop_
_entity_poly.entity_id
_entity_poly.type
_entity_poly.pdbx_seq_one_letter_code
_entity_poly.pdbx_strand_id
1 'polypeptide(L)'
;MLIFDELSESLELITNSVQLDGKTILNEVADGNVQVTIANIKGVGEKKVSFRAKVTKETNGTIKNMVVVTDPEEPINPEEPINPEEPEVPIDVIGVPGELEATKEVSQEQVKPSETVTYTITAKNIKENALLAQFKVLDEIPEGLELVA
;
A
#
# COMPACT_ATOMS: atom_id res chain seq x y z
N MET A 1 -27.07 3.91 13.60
CA MET A 1 -25.68 3.40 13.68
C MET A 1 -24.85 3.94 12.51
N LEU A 2 -23.63 4.38 12.81
CA LEU A 2 -22.62 4.83 11.87
C LEU A 2 -21.43 3.86 11.92
N ILE A 3 -20.98 3.42 10.75
CA ILE A 3 -19.77 2.62 10.56
C ILE A 3 -18.76 3.51 9.84
N PHE A 4 -17.55 3.63 10.36
CA PHE A 4 -16.47 4.40 9.76
C PHE A 4 -15.18 3.58 9.78
N ASP A 5 -14.54 3.43 8.63
CA ASP A 5 -13.31 2.65 8.47
C ASP A 5 -12.28 3.52 7.73
N GLU A 6 -11.19 3.83 8.41
CA GLU A 6 -10.05 4.55 7.86
C GLU A 6 -9.04 3.53 7.34
N LEU A 7 -8.93 3.43 6.00
CA LEU A 7 -8.03 2.46 5.40
C LEU A 7 -6.58 2.90 5.60
N SER A 8 -5.74 1.98 6.07
CA SER A 8 -4.28 2.22 6.12
C SER A 8 -3.73 2.55 4.73
N GLU A 9 -2.62 3.30 4.64
CA GLU A 9 -1.94 3.61 3.37
C GLU A 9 -1.52 2.37 2.55
N SER A 10 -1.45 1.20 3.20
CA SER A 10 -1.15 -0.09 2.57
C SER A 10 -2.37 -0.76 1.92
N LEU A 11 -3.52 -0.11 1.94
CA LEU A 11 -4.79 -0.53 1.35
C LEU A 11 -5.37 0.60 0.49
N GLU A 12 -5.80 0.25 -0.72
CA GLU A 12 -6.48 1.16 -1.64
C GLU A 12 -7.92 0.68 -1.83
N LEU A 13 -8.91 1.51 -1.48
CA LEU A 13 -10.32 1.19 -1.69
C LEU A 13 -10.60 1.03 -3.19
N ILE A 14 -11.25 -0.07 -3.58
CA ILE A 14 -11.81 -0.19 -4.92
C ILE A 14 -13.07 0.67 -4.96
N THR A 15 -13.05 1.73 -5.77
CA THR A 15 -14.18 2.65 -5.89
C THR A 15 -15.45 1.94 -6.33
N ASN A 16 -16.58 2.40 -5.81
CA ASN A 16 -17.91 1.81 -5.95
C ASN A 16 -18.02 0.34 -5.49
N SER A 17 -17.14 -0.11 -4.58
CA SER A 17 -17.18 -1.50 -4.09
C SER A 17 -17.97 -1.70 -2.80
N VAL A 18 -18.28 -0.62 -2.09
CA VAL A 18 -19.00 -0.65 -0.80
C VAL A 18 -20.43 -1.15 -1.00
N GLN A 19 -20.83 -2.13 -0.20
CA GLN A 19 -22.14 -2.76 -0.24
C GLN A 19 -22.75 -2.84 1.16
N LEU A 20 -24.07 -2.64 1.23
CA LEU A 20 -24.91 -2.94 2.38
C LEU A 20 -25.88 -4.06 2.01
N ASP A 21 -25.80 -5.18 2.72
CA ASP A 21 -26.57 -6.41 2.45
C ASP A 21 -26.46 -6.88 0.99
N GLY A 22 -25.25 -6.76 0.42
CA GLY A 22 -24.96 -7.15 -0.98
C GLY A 22 -25.43 -6.14 -2.04
N LYS A 23 -26.01 -5.00 -1.64
CA LYS A 23 -26.38 -3.93 -2.56
C LYS A 23 -25.33 -2.81 -2.51
N THR A 24 -24.79 -2.44 -3.67
CA THR A 24 -23.85 -1.32 -3.79
C THR A 24 -24.49 -0.01 -3.30
N ILE A 25 -23.72 0.73 -2.50
CA ILE A 25 -24.05 2.05 -1.97
C ILE A 25 -22.92 3.03 -2.30
N LEU A 26 -23.23 4.32 -2.37
CA LEU A 26 -22.29 5.40 -2.70
C LEU A 26 -21.87 6.15 -1.44
N ASN A 27 -21.24 5.45 -0.49
CA ASN A 27 -20.85 6.04 0.78
C ASN A 27 -19.33 5.97 1.02
N GLU A 28 -18.58 6.28 -0.03
CA GLU A 28 -17.13 6.48 0.02
C GLU A 28 -16.87 7.94 0.40
N VAL A 29 -15.94 8.18 1.31
CA VAL A 29 -15.51 9.54 1.68
C VAL A 29 -14.32 9.93 0.81
N ALA A 30 -14.08 11.22 0.63
CA ALA A 30 -12.80 11.69 0.13
C ALA A 30 -11.66 11.05 0.93
N ASP A 31 -10.52 10.79 0.28
CA ASP A 31 -9.33 10.15 0.85
C ASP A 31 -9.37 8.62 1.01
N GLY A 32 -10.38 7.94 0.46
CA GLY A 32 -10.39 6.46 0.35
C GLY A 32 -10.96 5.72 1.56
N ASN A 33 -11.61 6.45 2.47
CA ASN A 33 -12.25 5.90 3.66
C ASN A 33 -13.69 5.42 3.39
N VAL A 34 -14.15 4.46 4.19
CA VAL A 34 -15.50 3.90 4.09
C VAL A 34 -16.37 4.45 5.21
N GLN A 35 -17.52 5.02 4.89
CA GLN A 35 -18.49 5.49 5.88
C GLN A 35 -19.88 4.94 5.55
N VAL A 36 -20.53 4.17 6.42
CA VAL A 36 -21.87 3.62 6.15
C VAL A 36 -22.83 3.95 7.28
N THR A 37 -23.92 4.65 6.95
CA THR A 37 -25.02 4.88 7.88
C THR A 37 -26.07 3.78 7.75
N ILE A 38 -26.36 3.10 8.85
CA ILE A 38 -27.43 2.09 8.95
C ILE A 38 -28.58 2.70 9.74
N ALA A 39 -29.72 2.87 9.06
CA ALA A 39 -30.89 3.53 9.61
C ALA A 39 -31.52 2.75 10.78
N ASN A 40 -31.69 1.44 10.64
CA ASN A 40 -32.18 0.58 11.71
C ASN A 40 -31.84 -0.90 11.50
N ILE A 41 -31.84 -1.63 12.62
CA ILE A 41 -31.86 -3.09 12.69
C ILE A 41 -33.09 -3.46 13.51
N LYS A 42 -33.97 -4.32 12.99
CA LYS A 42 -35.23 -4.66 13.65
C LYS A 42 -35.09 -5.94 14.46
N GLY A 43 -35.46 -5.89 15.74
CA GLY A 43 -35.42 -7.05 16.64
C GLY A 43 -34.01 -7.66 16.69
N VAL A 44 -33.95 -8.99 16.81
CA VAL A 44 -32.70 -9.72 16.58
C VAL A 44 -32.46 -9.80 15.07
N GLY A 45 -31.53 -9.00 14.57
CA GLY A 45 -31.20 -8.92 13.16
C GLY A 45 -29.75 -8.53 12.94
N GLU A 46 -29.30 -8.63 11.69
CA GLU A 46 -27.95 -8.26 11.28
C GLU A 46 -28.00 -7.39 10.02
N LYS A 47 -26.96 -6.59 9.84
CA LYS A 47 -26.66 -5.84 8.62
C LYS A 47 -25.22 -6.08 8.24
N LYS A 48 -24.97 -6.30 6.96
CA LYS A 48 -23.63 -6.65 6.46
C LYS A 48 -23.09 -5.53 5.59
N VAL A 49 -22.02 -4.90 6.06
CA VAL A 49 -21.21 -3.99 5.25
C VAL A 49 -20.02 -4.76 4.71
N SER A 50 -19.78 -4.64 3.41
CA SER A 50 -18.61 -5.23 2.75
C SER A 50 -18.07 -4.26 1.71
N PHE A 51 -16.75 -4.19 1.58
CA PHE A 51 -16.07 -3.42 0.55
C PHE A 51 -14.88 -4.22 0.04
N ARG A 52 -14.29 -3.79 -1.08
CA ARG A 52 -13.09 -4.42 -1.63
C ARG A 52 -11.95 -3.42 -1.57
N ALA A 53 -10.79 -3.87 -1.11
CA ALA A 53 -9.56 -3.10 -1.11
C ALA A 53 -8.46 -3.87 -1.83
N LYS A 54 -7.53 -3.14 -2.44
CA LYS A 54 -6.31 -3.65 -3.05
C LYS A 54 -5.16 -3.44 -2.06
N VAL A 55 -4.37 -4.49 -1.82
CA VAL A 55 -3.13 -4.38 -1.05
C VAL A 55 -2.08 -3.67 -1.88
N THR A 56 -1.50 -2.59 -1.35
CA THR A 56 -0.44 -1.80 -2.01
C THR A 56 0.96 -2.09 -1.46
N LYS A 57 1.05 -2.78 -0.32
CA LYS A 57 2.33 -3.18 0.29
C LYS A 57 3.04 -4.24 -0.57
N GLU A 58 4.29 -3.98 -0.95
CA GLU A 58 5.10 -4.87 -1.79
C GLU A 58 6.00 -5.84 -1.00
N THR A 59 6.03 -5.69 0.32
CA THR A 59 6.96 -6.38 1.22
C THR A 59 6.24 -7.28 2.21
N ASN A 60 6.94 -8.26 2.76
CA ASN A 60 6.40 -9.09 3.82
C ASN A 60 5.95 -8.24 5.01
N GLY A 61 4.81 -8.58 5.60
CA GLY A 61 4.38 -8.08 6.89
C GLY A 61 2.88 -7.99 7.03
N THR A 62 2.43 -7.56 8.20
CA THR A 62 1.01 -7.51 8.53
C THR A 62 0.42 -6.13 8.23
N ILE A 63 -0.81 -6.09 7.74
CA ILE A 63 -1.66 -4.90 7.66
C ILE A 63 -2.83 -5.14 8.62
N LYS A 64 -3.18 -4.14 9.42
CA LYS A 64 -4.35 -4.16 10.28
C LYS A 64 -5.38 -3.19 9.72
N ASN A 65 -6.60 -3.65 9.55
CA ASN A 65 -7.73 -2.79 9.23
C ASN A 65 -8.66 -2.70 10.45
N MET A 66 -9.07 -1.49 10.80
CA MET A 66 -9.88 -1.22 11.99
C MET A 66 -11.09 -0.39 11.60
N VAL A 67 -12.27 -0.84 12.04
CA VAL A 67 -13.51 -0.12 11.84
C VAL A 67 -14.00 0.44 13.16
N VAL A 68 -14.58 1.63 13.13
CA VAL A 68 -15.23 2.29 14.25
C VAL A 68 -16.75 2.24 14.04
N VAL A 69 -17.47 1.66 15.00
CA VAL A 69 -18.92 1.55 14.97
C VAL A 69 -19.50 2.36 16.12
N THR A 70 -20.37 3.31 15.80
CA THR A 70 -21.01 4.21 16.78
C THR A 70 -22.52 4.20 16.62
N ASP A 71 -23.25 4.26 17.72
CA ASP A 71 -24.67 4.60 17.68
C ASP A 71 -24.82 6.14 17.76
N PRO A 72 -25.31 6.83 16.70
CA PRO A 72 -25.49 8.27 16.73
C PRO A 72 -26.53 8.74 17.76
N GLU A 73 -27.34 7.84 18.32
CA GLU A 73 -28.30 8.14 19.38
C GLU A 73 -27.72 7.97 20.79
N GLU A 74 -26.46 7.52 20.94
CA GLU A 74 -25.77 7.60 22.24
C GLU A 74 -25.68 9.06 22.69
N PRO A 75 -26.00 9.35 23.97
CA PRO A 75 -26.11 10.72 24.43
C PRO A 75 -24.79 11.45 24.23
N ILE A 76 -24.83 12.58 23.53
CA ILE A 76 -23.78 13.61 23.59
C ILE A 76 -23.92 14.36 24.92
N ASN A 77 -23.94 13.63 26.04
CA ASN A 77 -23.74 14.22 27.35
C ASN A 77 -22.22 14.41 27.50
N PRO A 78 -21.71 15.62 27.76
CA PRO A 78 -20.28 15.81 28.03
C PRO A 78 -19.75 14.93 29.18
N GLU A 79 -20.63 14.46 30.06
CA GLU A 79 -20.31 13.61 31.22
C GLU A 79 -20.42 12.10 30.93
N GLU A 80 -21.05 11.67 29.83
CA GLU A 80 -21.12 10.25 29.44
C GLU A 80 -20.23 10.00 28.20
N PRO A 81 -19.23 9.11 28.29
CA PRO A 81 -18.39 8.81 27.14
C PRO A 81 -19.21 8.05 26.08
N ILE A 82 -19.13 8.52 24.82
CA ILE A 82 -19.48 7.70 23.66
C ILE A 82 -18.55 6.48 23.69
N ASN A 83 -19.10 5.27 23.61
CA ASN A 83 -18.30 4.05 23.67
C ASN A 83 -18.35 3.32 22.32
N PRO A 84 -17.57 3.77 21.31
CA PRO A 84 -17.51 3.11 20.02
C PRO A 84 -17.02 1.66 20.15
N GLU A 85 -17.52 0.79 19.27
CA GLU A 85 -16.88 -0.51 19.05
C GLU A 85 -15.80 -0.37 17.98
N GLU A 86 -14.60 -0.90 18.25
CA GLU A 86 -13.43 -0.76 17.36
C GLU A 86 -12.83 -2.12 16.95
N PRO A 87 -13.56 -3.01 16.25
CA PRO A 87 -13.01 -4.29 15.85
C PRO A 87 -11.89 -4.13 14.80
N GLU A 88 -10.78 -4.83 15.03
CA GLU A 88 -9.64 -4.91 14.10
C GLU A 88 -9.47 -6.32 13.51
N VAL A 89 -9.04 -6.39 12.25
CA VAL A 89 -8.68 -7.64 11.59
C VAL A 89 -7.33 -7.50 10.88
N PRO A 90 -6.35 -8.39 11.16
CA PRO A 90 -5.07 -8.42 10.46
C PRO A 90 -5.14 -9.25 9.17
N ILE A 91 -4.34 -8.85 8.18
CA ILE A 91 -3.97 -9.65 7.01
C ILE A 91 -2.45 -9.70 6.88
N ASP A 92 -1.92 -10.87 6.53
CA ASP A 92 -0.48 -11.03 6.26
C ASP A 92 -0.20 -10.90 4.77
N VAL A 93 0.69 -9.97 4.44
CA VAL A 93 1.18 -9.75 3.09
C VAL A 93 2.42 -10.60 2.89
N ILE A 94 2.38 -11.41 1.83
CA ILE A 94 3.53 -12.17 1.35
C ILE A 94 4.09 -11.38 0.15
N GLY A 95 5.24 -10.74 0.38
CA GLY A 95 5.96 -10.00 -0.63
C GLY A 95 6.44 -10.92 -1.76
N VAL A 96 6.41 -10.39 -2.97
CA VAL A 96 6.89 -11.10 -4.15
C VAL A 96 8.37 -10.74 -4.34
N PRO A 97 9.28 -11.73 -4.49
CA PRO A 97 10.67 -11.42 -4.76
C PRO A 97 10.80 -10.78 -6.14
N GLY A 98 11.54 -9.67 -6.20
CA GLY A 98 11.90 -8.96 -7.42
C GLY A 98 12.88 -9.74 -8.31
N GLU A 99 13.15 -9.19 -9.48
CA GLU A 99 14.05 -9.78 -10.47
C GLU A 99 15.04 -8.72 -10.94
N LEU A 100 16.34 -9.00 -10.78
CA LEU A 100 17.42 -8.06 -11.09
C LEU A 100 17.84 -8.19 -12.56
N GLU A 101 17.80 -7.09 -13.30
CA GLU A 101 18.48 -6.92 -14.59
C GLU A 101 19.50 -5.79 -14.48
N ALA A 102 20.66 -5.95 -15.10
CA ALA A 102 21.69 -4.92 -15.12
C ALA A 102 22.32 -4.75 -16.51
N THR A 103 22.68 -3.51 -16.85
CA THR A 103 23.42 -3.15 -18.06
C THR A 103 24.62 -2.26 -17.71
N LYS A 104 25.64 -2.27 -18.58
CA LYS A 104 26.82 -1.41 -18.48
C LYS A 104 27.06 -0.75 -19.83
N GLU A 105 27.25 0.55 -19.82
CA GLU A 105 27.48 1.37 -21.03
C GLU A 105 28.67 2.31 -20.80
N VAL A 106 29.32 2.70 -21.89
CA VAL A 106 30.43 3.66 -21.88
C VAL A 106 30.05 4.90 -22.67
N SER A 107 30.47 6.08 -22.22
CA SER A 107 30.16 7.34 -22.91
C SER A 107 30.73 7.42 -24.33
N GLN A 108 31.83 6.71 -24.60
CA GLN A 108 32.55 6.70 -25.88
C GLN A 108 33.27 5.36 -26.08
N GLU A 109 33.11 4.72 -27.24
CA GLU A 109 33.76 3.43 -27.55
C GLU A 109 35.23 3.57 -28.00
N GLN A 110 35.60 4.75 -28.50
CA GLN A 110 36.95 5.06 -28.95
C GLN A 110 37.43 6.33 -28.28
N VAL A 111 38.51 6.22 -27.51
CA VAL A 111 39.13 7.35 -26.81
C VAL A 111 40.63 7.37 -27.02
N LYS A 112 41.22 8.56 -26.94
CA LYS A 112 42.67 8.75 -27.01
C LYS A 112 43.30 8.59 -25.62
N PRO A 113 44.62 8.33 -25.56
CA PRO A 113 45.33 8.35 -24.28
C PRO A 113 45.11 9.67 -23.54
N SER A 114 44.86 9.59 -22.23
CA SER A 114 44.55 10.71 -21.33
C SER A 114 43.16 11.35 -21.48
N GLU A 115 42.28 10.83 -22.35
CA GLU A 115 40.86 11.22 -22.34
C GLU A 115 40.09 10.45 -21.25
N THR A 116 39.05 11.07 -20.71
CA THR A 116 38.19 10.45 -19.69
C THR A 116 36.96 9.84 -20.34
N VAL A 117 36.58 8.64 -19.89
CA VAL A 117 35.29 8.01 -20.20
C VAL A 117 34.45 7.89 -18.94
N THR A 118 33.13 7.94 -19.11
CA THR A 118 32.18 7.62 -18.04
C THR A 118 31.58 6.26 -18.32
N TYR A 119 31.70 5.35 -17.35
CA TYR A 119 30.94 4.11 -17.34
C TYR A 119 29.65 4.29 -16.54
N THR A 120 28.53 3.89 -17.13
CA THR A 120 27.21 3.92 -16.49
C THR A 120 26.74 2.49 -16.29
N ILE A 121 26.54 2.08 -15.04
CA ILE A 121 25.91 0.79 -14.69
C ILE A 121 24.47 1.07 -14.28
N THR A 122 23.52 0.45 -14.97
CA THR A 122 22.10 0.52 -14.63
C THR A 122 21.68 -0.81 -14.04
N ALA A 123 21.14 -0.81 -12.82
CA ALA A 123 20.52 -1.99 -12.20
C ALA A 123 19.04 -1.68 -11.98
N LYS A 124 18.15 -2.59 -12.38
CA LYS A 124 16.70 -2.41 -12.25
C LYS A 124 16.01 -3.67 -11.77
N ASN A 125 14.92 -3.46 -11.03
CA ASN A 125 13.93 -4.49 -10.78
C ASN A 125 12.97 -4.53 -11.97
N ILE A 126 12.88 -5.67 -12.67
CA ILE A 126 12.03 -5.81 -13.86
C ILE A 126 10.64 -6.39 -13.55
N LYS A 127 10.37 -6.66 -12.28
CA LYS A 127 9.12 -7.29 -11.84
C LYS A 127 8.24 -6.29 -11.09
N GLU A 128 7.04 -6.06 -11.60
CA GLU A 128 6.05 -5.19 -10.97
C GLU A 128 5.53 -5.77 -9.64
N ASN A 129 5.17 -4.89 -8.70
CA ASN A 129 4.63 -5.24 -7.38
C ASN A 129 5.52 -6.23 -6.61
N ALA A 130 6.84 -6.14 -6.79
CA ALA A 130 7.82 -7.04 -6.21
C ALA A 130 8.97 -6.24 -5.60
N LEU A 131 9.52 -6.74 -4.49
CA LEU A 131 10.65 -6.11 -3.83
C LEU A 131 11.96 -6.77 -4.24
N LEU A 132 12.86 -6.00 -4.85
CA LEU A 132 14.25 -6.38 -5.01
C LEU A 132 15.08 -5.79 -3.85
N ALA A 133 15.36 -6.59 -2.83
CA ALA A 133 16.13 -6.16 -1.66
C ALA A 133 17.56 -6.73 -1.68
N GLN A 134 18.50 -5.99 -1.07
CA GLN A 134 19.85 -6.46 -0.73
C GLN A 134 20.73 -6.92 -1.92
N PHE A 135 20.68 -6.23 -3.07
CA PHE A 135 21.60 -6.50 -4.18
C PHE A 135 22.91 -5.72 -4.06
N LYS A 136 23.96 -6.18 -4.75
CA LYS A 136 25.28 -5.54 -4.82
C LYS A 136 25.69 -5.36 -6.26
N VAL A 137 26.37 -4.25 -6.55
CA VAL A 137 27.03 -4.00 -7.83
C VAL A 137 28.53 -4.04 -7.57
N LEU A 138 29.23 -4.90 -8.31
CA LEU A 138 30.68 -5.03 -8.30
C LEU A 138 31.18 -4.81 -9.72
N ASP A 139 32.16 -3.94 -9.88
CA ASP A 139 32.83 -3.69 -11.15
C ASP A 139 34.34 -3.65 -10.91
N GLU A 140 35.08 -4.45 -11.66
CA GLU A 140 36.54 -4.49 -11.60
C GLU A 140 37.09 -3.56 -12.67
N ILE A 141 37.90 -2.58 -12.26
CA ILE A 141 38.53 -1.64 -13.18
C ILE A 141 39.67 -2.37 -13.92
N PRO A 142 39.60 -2.51 -15.26
CA PRO A 142 40.63 -3.19 -16.02
C PRO A 142 41.94 -2.40 -16.04
N GLU A 143 43.06 -3.09 -16.32
CA GLU A 143 44.37 -2.45 -16.47
C GLU A 143 44.34 -1.35 -17.53
N GLY A 144 45.06 -0.25 -17.26
CA GLY A 144 45.13 0.91 -18.14
C GLY A 144 44.02 1.95 -17.95
N LEU A 145 43.07 1.71 -17.04
CA LEU A 145 42.13 2.71 -16.56
C LEU A 145 42.46 3.14 -15.13
N GLU A 146 42.32 4.44 -14.87
CA GLU A 146 42.45 5.04 -13.54
C GLU A 146 41.13 5.73 -13.18
N LEU A 147 40.72 5.61 -11.92
CA LEU A 147 39.54 6.32 -11.42
C LEU A 147 39.88 7.80 -11.26
N VAL A 148 39.07 8.65 -11.91
CA VAL A 148 39.12 10.09 -11.72
C VAL A 148 38.22 10.43 -10.52
N ALA A 149 38.80 11.12 -9.52
CA ALA A 149 38.10 11.54 -8.30
C ALA A 149 37.35 12.87 -8.47
#